data_AF-A0AAV3STK6-F1
#
_entry.id   AF-A0AAV3STK6-F1
#
_cell.length_a   1.000
_cell.length_b   1.000
_cell.length_c   1.000
_cell.angle_alpha   90.00
_cell.angle_beta   90.00
_cell.angle_gamma   90.00
#
_symmetry.space_group_name_H-M   'P 1'
#
loop_
_entity.id
_entity.type
_entity.pdbx_description
1 polymer ?
#
loop_
_entity_poly.entity_id
_entity_poly.type
_entity_poly.pdbx_seq_one_letter_code
_entity_poly.pdbx_strand_id
1 'polypeptide(L)'
;MAASDLEAGGAAGDPIAAVRLAGDPVLAAASGLIAGAADAGVDVTLAGGTQLAAAGALARHAGVDRPLPLATTTLVADDPTADLPALAADLDLRLAAADPGFGEADHPAMAAYARGEAKEGVGMGGALALAERAGVADAAVRERIAAVTDRLLAERAEDGGSADGSPRSTGGVTR
;
A
#
# COMPACT_ATOMS: atom_id res chain seq x y z
N MET A 1 13.06 -13.85 11.40
CA MET A 1 13.71 -13.77 12.72
C MET A 1 15.05 -14.51 12.81
N ALA A 2 15.36 -15.50 11.95
CA ALA A 2 16.65 -16.20 11.99
C ALA A 2 17.87 -15.42 11.44
N ALA A 3 17.69 -14.24 10.84
CA ALA A 3 18.78 -13.45 10.24
C ALA A 3 19.28 -12.31 11.15
N SER A 4 18.54 -11.97 12.21
CA SER A 4 18.80 -10.83 13.09
C SER A 4 19.03 -11.21 14.56
N ASP A 5 18.94 -12.50 14.91
CA ASP A 5 19.00 -13.03 16.29
C ASP A 5 18.09 -12.27 17.29
N LEU A 6 17.00 -11.68 16.78
CA LEU A 6 16.03 -10.96 17.60
C LEU A 6 14.83 -11.84 17.93
N GLU A 7 14.57 -11.97 19.23
CA GLU A 7 13.29 -12.45 19.75
C GLU A 7 12.23 -11.34 19.73
N ALA A 8 10.96 -11.71 19.80
CA ALA A 8 9.86 -10.75 19.93
C ALA A 8 10.09 -9.81 21.13
N GLY A 9 10.07 -8.50 20.90
CA GLY A 9 10.37 -7.49 21.92
C GLY A 9 11.87 -7.29 22.22
N GLY A 10 12.79 -7.99 21.56
CA GLY A 10 14.24 -7.88 21.80
C GLY A 10 14.84 -6.50 21.49
N ALA A 11 14.13 -5.65 20.75
CA ALA A 11 14.48 -4.25 20.48
C ALA A 11 13.50 -3.26 21.15
N ALA A 12 12.72 -3.69 22.14
CA ALA A 12 11.79 -2.82 22.86
C ALA A 12 12.56 -1.65 23.50
N GLY A 13 12.11 -0.43 23.23
CA GLY A 13 12.78 0.77 23.72
C GLY A 13 13.97 1.24 22.88
N ASP A 14 14.35 0.52 21.82
CA ASP A 14 15.41 0.93 20.88
C ASP A 14 14.89 0.88 19.42
N PRO A 15 14.16 1.92 18.97
CA PRO A 15 13.56 1.94 17.63
C PRO A 15 14.62 1.96 16.52
N ILE A 16 15.81 2.49 16.79
CA ILE A 16 16.90 2.56 15.81
C ILE A 16 17.46 1.16 15.58
N ALA A 17 17.67 0.38 16.64
CA ALA A 17 18.03 -1.03 16.50
C ALA A 17 16.94 -1.83 15.80
N ALA A 18 15.66 -1.61 16.13
CA ALA A 18 14.54 -2.29 15.49
C ALA A 18 14.51 -2.05 13.98
N VAL A 19 14.64 -0.80 13.52
CA VAL A 19 14.69 -0.47 12.09
C VAL A 19 15.93 -1.04 11.41
N ARG A 20 17.09 -0.99 12.06
CA ARG A 20 18.34 -1.52 11.50
C ARG A 20 18.31 -3.03 11.28
N LEU A 21 17.66 -3.77 12.17
CA LEU A 21 17.70 -5.24 12.19
C LEU A 21 16.50 -5.89 11.51
N ALA A 22 15.36 -5.20 11.42
CA ALA A 22 14.11 -5.77 10.93
C ALA A 22 13.25 -4.81 10.09
N GLY A 23 13.71 -3.57 9.86
CA GLY A 23 13.01 -2.59 9.04
C GLY A 23 13.51 -2.52 7.60
N ASP A 24 13.15 -1.43 6.94
CA ASP A 24 13.58 -1.09 5.59
C ASP A 24 13.74 0.44 5.43
N PRO A 25 14.35 0.94 4.34
CA PRO A 25 14.53 2.36 4.12
C PRO A 25 13.23 3.18 4.02
N VAL A 26 12.13 2.57 3.54
CA VAL A 26 10.82 3.22 3.43
C VAL A 26 10.24 3.43 4.82
N LEU A 27 10.30 2.42 5.69
CA LEU A 27 9.88 2.53 7.09
C LEU A 27 10.65 3.62 7.83
N ALA A 28 11.98 3.67 7.65
CA ALA A 28 12.82 4.69 8.24
C ALA A 28 12.44 6.11 7.76
N ALA A 29 12.29 6.28 6.45
CA ALA A 29 11.92 7.56 5.85
C ALA A 29 10.52 8.01 6.26
N ALA A 30 9.54 7.10 6.22
CA ALA A 30 8.16 7.37 6.62
C ALA A 30 8.08 7.80 8.09
N SER A 31 8.77 7.09 8.99
CA SER A 31 8.81 7.43 10.42
C SER A 31 9.38 8.83 10.67
N GLY A 32 10.48 9.17 9.98
CA GLY A 32 11.08 10.50 10.06
C GLY A 32 10.17 11.61 9.52
N LEU A 33 9.46 11.36 8.41
CA LEU A 33 8.48 12.29 7.85
C LEU A 33 7.29 12.51 8.81
N ILE A 34 6.79 11.44 9.43
CA ILE A 34 5.69 11.52 10.40
C ILE A 34 6.13 12.38 11.60
N ALA A 35 7.29 12.08 12.19
CA ALA A 35 7.82 12.83 13.32
C ALA A 35 8.05 14.31 12.97
N GLY A 36 8.76 14.60 11.87
CA GLY A 36 9.04 15.97 11.46
C GLY A 36 7.78 16.78 11.11
N ALA A 37 6.78 16.16 10.48
CA ALA A 37 5.51 16.80 10.21
C ALA A 37 4.71 17.05 11.50
N ALA A 38 4.71 16.10 12.44
CA ALA A 38 4.06 16.26 13.73
C ALA A 38 4.71 17.39 14.56
N ASP A 39 6.04 17.45 14.61
CA ASP A 39 6.80 18.51 15.27
C ASP A 39 6.51 19.89 14.65
N ALA A 40 6.29 19.95 13.35
CA ALA A 40 5.88 21.16 12.63
C ALA A 40 4.38 21.51 12.80
N GLY A 41 3.62 20.73 13.56
CA GLY A 41 2.17 20.94 13.76
C GLY A 41 1.32 20.60 12.53
N VAL A 42 1.85 19.83 11.58
CA VAL A 42 1.13 19.38 10.38
C VAL A 42 0.35 18.11 10.69
N ASP A 43 -0.90 18.05 10.26
CA ASP A 43 -1.69 16.83 10.36
C ASP A 43 -1.25 15.78 9.34
N VAL A 44 -0.98 14.57 9.83
CA VAL A 44 -0.51 13.45 9.03
C VAL A 44 -1.54 12.35 9.10
N THR A 45 -1.97 11.84 7.94
CA THR A 45 -2.74 10.59 7.85
C THR A 45 -1.82 9.49 7.36
N LEU A 46 -1.71 8.41 8.12
CA LEU A 46 -0.93 7.24 7.74
C LEU A 46 -1.74 6.43 6.74
N ALA A 47 -1.38 6.48 5.45
CA ALA A 47 -2.13 5.82 4.38
C ALA A 47 -1.53 4.43 4.07
N GLY A 48 -2.11 3.38 4.64
CA GLY A 48 -1.72 1.99 4.38
C GLY A 48 -2.07 1.03 5.52
N GLY A 49 -1.56 -0.20 5.43
CA GLY A 49 -1.81 -1.26 6.41
C GLY A 49 -0.76 -1.34 7.53
N THR A 50 -0.42 -2.57 7.93
CA THR A 50 0.54 -2.88 9.03
C THR A 50 1.88 -2.15 8.92
N GLN A 51 2.41 -1.95 7.71
CA GLN A 51 3.63 -1.17 7.48
C GLN A 51 3.55 0.28 8.00
N LEU A 52 2.41 0.94 7.85
CA LEU A 52 2.20 2.32 8.32
C LEU A 52 1.89 2.35 9.81
N ALA A 53 1.28 1.29 10.35
CA ALA A 53 1.17 1.12 11.80
C ALA A 53 2.56 1.00 12.46
N ALA A 54 3.49 0.24 11.85
CA ALA A 54 4.88 0.17 12.33
C ALA A 54 5.59 1.53 12.27
N ALA A 55 5.36 2.33 11.21
CA ALA A 55 5.89 3.69 11.13
C ALA A 55 5.30 4.60 12.25
N GLY A 56 4.01 4.44 12.55
CA GLY A 56 3.35 5.10 13.68
C GLY A 56 3.98 4.74 15.03
N ALA A 57 4.31 3.47 15.27
CA ALA A 57 4.99 3.02 16.49
C ALA A 57 6.37 3.68 16.65
N LEU A 58 7.14 3.79 15.56
CA LEU A 58 8.44 4.46 15.56
C LEU A 58 8.30 5.96 15.81
N ALA A 59 7.30 6.61 15.20
CA ALA A 59 7.01 8.02 15.43
C ALA A 59 6.63 8.30 16.89
N ARG A 60 5.86 7.42 17.55
CA ARG A 60 5.58 7.52 18.98
C ARG A 60 6.85 7.47 19.82
N HIS A 61 7.77 6.55 19.51
CA HIS A 61 9.06 6.52 20.20
C HIS A 61 9.90 7.78 19.96
N ALA A 62 9.70 8.47 18.84
CA ALA A 62 10.32 9.75 18.55
C ALA A 62 9.65 10.96 19.24
N GLY A 63 8.61 10.75 20.07
CA GLY A 63 7.94 11.80 20.84
C GLY A 63 6.59 12.26 20.27
N VAL A 64 6.03 11.57 19.28
CA VAL A 64 4.68 11.86 18.77
C VAL A 64 3.63 11.22 19.68
N ASP A 65 3.27 11.92 20.76
CA ASP A 65 2.38 11.39 21.81
C ASP A 65 0.87 11.55 21.52
N ARG A 66 0.51 12.02 20.32
CA ARG A 66 -0.89 12.22 19.91
C ARG A 66 -1.42 11.05 19.07
N PRO A 67 -2.74 10.76 19.11
CA PRO A 67 -3.34 9.76 18.24
C PRO A 67 -3.23 10.14 16.75
N LEU A 68 -2.61 9.27 15.96
CA LEU A 68 -2.43 9.46 14.52
C LEU A 68 -3.53 8.75 13.72
N PRO A 69 -4.17 9.41 12.73
CA PRO A 69 -5.06 8.75 11.79
C PRO A 69 -4.35 7.67 10.98
N LEU A 70 -4.97 6.50 10.84
CA LEU A 70 -4.54 5.41 9.96
C LEU A 70 -5.66 5.14 8.96
N ALA A 71 -5.46 5.48 7.70
CA ALA A 71 -6.40 5.24 6.62
C ALA A 71 -5.95 4.02 5.79
N THR A 72 -6.80 3.00 5.73
CA THR A 72 -6.55 1.76 4.98
C THR A 72 -7.79 1.36 4.19
N THR A 73 -7.80 0.17 3.60
CA THR A 73 -8.96 -0.42 2.93
C THR A 73 -9.64 -1.47 3.82
N THR A 74 -10.93 -1.72 3.61
CA THR A 74 -11.63 -2.86 4.25
C THR A 74 -10.97 -4.19 3.92
N LEU A 75 -10.35 -4.31 2.73
CA LEU A 75 -9.58 -5.49 2.32
C LEU A 75 -8.42 -5.83 3.27
N VAL A 76 -7.87 -4.85 3.99
CA VAL A 76 -6.85 -5.06 5.04
C VAL A 76 -7.49 -5.11 6.42
N ALA A 77 -8.43 -4.21 6.72
CA ALA A 77 -9.03 -4.13 8.05
C ALA A 77 -9.82 -5.40 8.43
N ASP A 78 -10.42 -6.06 7.44
CA ASP A 78 -11.23 -7.27 7.62
C ASP A 78 -10.44 -8.56 7.32
N ASP A 79 -9.13 -8.46 7.08
CA ASP A 79 -8.28 -9.61 6.79
C ASP A 79 -8.06 -10.48 8.04
N PRO A 80 -8.57 -11.72 8.09
CA PRO A 80 -8.43 -12.56 9.29
C PRO A 80 -6.99 -13.02 9.55
N THR A 81 -6.08 -12.80 8.59
CA THR A 81 -4.65 -13.14 8.74
C THR A 81 -3.82 -12.01 9.35
N ALA A 82 -4.39 -10.81 9.49
CA ALA A 82 -3.74 -9.64 10.08
C ALA A 82 -4.70 -8.89 11.00
N ASP A 83 -4.40 -8.86 12.30
CA ASP A 83 -5.21 -8.12 13.27
C ASP A 83 -4.82 -6.63 13.32
N LEU A 84 -5.07 -5.92 12.20
CA LEU A 84 -4.80 -4.49 12.10
C LEU A 84 -5.65 -3.66 13.10
N PRO A 85 -6.92 -3.97 13.37
CA PRO A 85 -7.70 -3.27 14.39
C PRO A 85 -7.08 -3.36 15.79
N ALA A 86 -6.63 -4.55 16.23
CA ALA A 86 -5.95 -4.66 17.52
C ALA A 86 -4.61 -3.91 17.52
N LEU A 87 -3.82 -4.02 16.44
CA LEU A 87 -2.56 -3.30 16.31
C LEU A 87 -2.76 -1.77 16.37
N ALA A 88 -3.81 -1.25 15.73
CA ALA A 88 -4.14 0.16 15.76
C ALA A 88 -4.54 0.61 17.17
N ALA A 89 -5.31 -0.20 17.91
CA ALA A 89 -5.67 0.09 19.29
C ALA A 89 -4.44 0.12 20.21
N ASP A 90 -3.55 -0.87 20.11
CA ASP A 90 -2.32 -0.96 20.92
C ASP A 90 -1.37 0.22 20.68
N LEU A 91 -1.38 0.77 19.47
CA LEU A 91 -0.53 1.87 19.05
C LEU A 91 -1.22 3.24 19.09
N ASP A 92 -2.45 3.31 19.60
CA ASP A 92 -3.23 4.55 19.70
C ASP A 92 -3.36 5.26 18.32
N LEU A 93 -3.69 4.46 17.31
CA LEU A 93 -3.96 4.91 15.95
C LEU A 93 -5.48 4.95 15.69
N ARG A 94 -5.95 6.02 15.06
CA ARG A 94 -7.36 6.19 14.67
C ARG A 94 -7.59 5.54 13.32
N LEU A 95 -7.95 4.25 13.33
CA LEU A 95 -8.22 3.46 12.14
C LEU A 95 -9.49 3.92 11.41
N ALA A 96 -9.37 4.16 10.11
CA ALA A 96 -10.47 4.32 9.17
C ALA A 96 -10.22 3.40 7.96
N ALA A 97 -11.20 2.58 7.62
CA ALA A 97 -11.12 1.66 6.50
C ALA A 97 -12.11 2.07 5.42
N ALA A 98 -11.60 2.40 4.23
CA ALA A 98 -12.42 2.71 3.07
C ALA A 98 -12.80 1.43 2.33
N ASP A 99 -14.09 1.28 2.00
CA ASP A 99 -14.54 0.23 1.07
C ASP A 99 -14.50 0.77 -0.36
N PRO A 100 -13.63 0.25 -1.24
CA PRO A 100 -13.59 0.69 -2.63
C PRO A 100 -14.79 0.19 -3.47
N GLY A 101 -15.61 -0.73 -2.94
CA GLY A 101 -16.76 -1.31 -3.65
C GLY A 101 -16.35 -2.14 -4.87
N PHE A 102 -15.13 -2.71 -4.87
CA PHE A 102 -14.60 -3.48 -6.00
C PHE A 102 -15.40 -4.74 -6.32
N GLY A 103 -16.13 -5.30 -5.35
CA GLY A 103 -17.05 -6.41 -5.57
C GLY A 103 -18.27 -6.05 -6.42
N GLU A 104 -18.58 -4.77 -6.58
CA GLU A 104 -19.70 -4.28 -7.40
C GLU A 104 -19.34 -4.10 -8.88
N ALA A 105 -18.06 -4.19 -9.22
CA ALA A 105 -17.57 -3.89 -10.56
C ALA A 105 -17.23 -5.15 -11.36
N ASP A 106 -17.72 -5.20 -12.60
CA ASP A 106 -17.37 -6.25 -13.57
C ASP A 106 -16.13 -5.84 -14.38
N HIS A 107 -14.99 -5.74 -13.70
CA HIS A 107 -13.71 -5.42 -14.35
C HIS A 107 -12.58 -6.31 -13.79
N PRO A 108 -11.75 -6.94 -14.63
CA PRO A 108 -10.72 -7.89 -14.19
C PRO A 108 -9.77 -7.34 -13.12
N ALA A 109 -9.39 -6.07 -13.24
CA ALA A 109 -8.50 -5.42 -12.27
C ALA A 109 -9.12 -5.36 -10.86
N MET A 110 -10.40 -5.04 -10.75
CA MET A 110 -11.10 -4.93 -9.47
C MET A 110 -11.49 -6.31 -8.93
N ALA A 111 -11.84 -7.25 -9.81
CA ALA A 111 -12.11 -8.63 -9.45
C ALA A 111 -10.92 -9.29 -8.73
N ALA A 112 -9.68 -8.99 -9.14
CA ALA A 112 -8.48 -9.49 -8.46
C ALA A 112 -8.40 -9.02 -6.99
N TYR A 113 -8.70 -7.74 -6.72
CA TYR A 113 -8.77 -7.22 -5.35
C TYR A 113 -9.91 -7.86 -4.56
N ALA A 114 -11.08 -8.04 -5.18
CA ALA A 114 -12.23 -8.70 -4.52
C ALA A 114 -11.93 -10.17 -4.14
N ARG A 115 -11.01 -10.84 -4.86
CA ARG A 115 -10.50 -12.18 -4.51
C ARG A 115 -9.38 -12.17 -3.47
N GLY A 116 -8.96 -10.99 -2.99
CA GLY A 116 -7.90 -10.83 -2.01
C GLY A 116 -6.47 -10.98 -2.57
N GLU A 117 -6.29 -10.92 -3.89
CA GLU A 117 -4.96 -10.99 -4.53
C GLU A 117 -4.11 -9.75 -4.23
N ALA A 118 -4.79 -8.63 -3.98
CA ALA A 118 -4.23 -7.40 -3.45
C ALA A 118 -5.22 -6.83 -2.45
N LYS A 119 -4.71 -6.08 -1.47
CA LYS A 119 -5.53 -5.52 -0.38
C LYS A 119 -5.30 -4.02 -0.23
N GLU A 120 -4.04 -3.63 -0.22
CA GLU A 120 -3.58 -2.25 -0.04
C GLU A 120 -2.25 -2.07 -0.76
N GLY A 121 -1.85 -0.81 -0.97
CA GLY A 121 -0.57 -0.44 -1.54
C GLY A 121 -0.61 0.98 -2.09
N VAL A 122 0.54 1.65 -2.11
CA VAL A 122 0.69 2.99 -2.70
C VAL A 122 -0.26 4.04 -2.08
N GLY A 123 -0.69 3.82 -0.84
CA GLY A 123 -1.57 4.73 -0.09
C GLY A 123 -3.03 4.72 -0.54
N MET A 124 -3.54 3.59 -1.06
CA MET A 124 -4.91 3.47 -1.57
C MET A 124 -5.96 3.88 -0.53
N GLY A 125 -5.88 3.35 0.70
CA GLY A 125 -6.84 3.71 1.76
C GLY A 125 -6.89 5.21 2.03
N GLY A 126 -5.74 5.89 2.04
CA GLY A 126 -5.66 7.33 2.20
C GLY A 126 -6.19 8.10 0.98
N ALA A 127 -5.94 7.61 -0.23
CA ALA A 127 -6.48 8.20 -1.45
C ALA A 127 -8.01 8.09 -1.52
N LEU A 128 -8.57 6.95 -1.11
CA LEU A 128 -10.02 6.75 -1.02
C LEU A 128 -10.65 7.67 0.03
N ALA A 129 -10.05 7.76 1.23
CA ALA A 129 -10.50 8.70 2.26
C ALA A 129 -10.42 10.18 1.81
N LEU A 130 -9.45 10.52 0.95
CA LEU A 130 -9.38 11.85 0.31
C LEU A 130 -10.49 12.06 -0.71
N ALA A 131 -10.80 11.06 -1.52
CA ALA A 131 -11.87 11.11 -2.52
C ALA A 131 -13.25 11.27 -1.84
N GLU A 132 -13.51 10.50 -0.79
CA GLU A 132 -14.74 10.60 0.02
C GLU A 132 -14.91 12.01 0.60
N ARG A 133 -13.86 12.56 1.24
CA ARG A 133 -13.89 13.93 1.78
C ARG A 133 -14.08 15.00 0.71
N ALA A 134 -13.66 14.74 -0.52
CA ALA A 134 -13.86 15.63 -1.65
C ALA A 134 -15.26 15.46 -2.31
N GLY A 135 -16.09 14.54 -1.83
CA GLY A 135 -17.40 14.25 -2.40
C GLY A 135 -17.35 13.53 -3.74
N VAL A 136 -16.26 12.83 -4.04
CA VAL A 136 -16.14 12.00 -5.24
C VAL A 136 -16.93 10.71 -5.01
N ALA A 137 -17.84 10.39 -5.92
CA ALA A 137 -18.62 9.16 -5.84
C ALA A 137 -17.74 7.92 -6.07
N ASP A 138 -17.98 6.84 -5.32
CA ASP A 138 -17.22 5.59 -5.43
C ASP A 138 -17.27 5.01 -6.86
N ALA A 139 -18.43 5.14 -7.53
CA ALA A 139 -18.57 4.76 -8.93
C ALA A 139 -17.57 5.49 -9.84
N ALA A 140 -17.37 6.80 -9.63
CA ALA A 140 -16.41 7.58 -10.42
C ALA A 140 -14.96 7.14 -10.16
N VAL A 141 -14.63 6.74 -8.92
CA VAL A 141 -13.32 6.14 -8.60
C VAL A 141 -13.14 4.83 -9.35
N ARG A 142 -14.12 3.92 -9.30
CA ARG A 142 -14.08 2.63 -9.99
C ARG A 142 -14.00 2.76 -11.50
N GLU A 143 -14.79 3.66 -12.09
CA GLU A 143 -14.74 3.99 -13.52
C GLU A 143 -13.36 4.50 -13.92
N ARG A 144 -12.76 5.37 -13.09
CA ARG A 144 -11.41 5.88 -13.36
C ARG A 144 -10.35 4.79 -13.28
N ILE A 145 -10.46 3.87 -12.33
CA ILE A 145 -9.56 2.71 -12.20
C ILE A 145 -9.66 1.84 -13.45
N ALA A 146 -10.88 1.52 -13.91
CA ALA A 146 -11.10 0.75 -15.12
C ALA A 146 -10.46 1.43 -16.34
N ALA A 147 -10.80 2.71 -16.57
CA ALA A 147 -10.29 3.48 -17.72
C ALA A 147 -8.76 3.58 -17.75
N VAL A 148 -8.11 3.79 -16.59
CA VAL A 148 -6.64 3.81 -16.50
C VAL A 148 -6.06 2.43 -16.76
N THR A 149 -6.67 1.38 -16.24
CA THR A 149 -6.20 0.01 -16.45
C THR A 149 -6.28 -0.41 -17.91
N ASP A 150 -7.42 -0.17 -18.56
CA ASP A 150 -7.61 -0.48 -19.97
C ASP A 150 -6.59 0.24 -20.86
N ARG A 151 -6.34 1.52 -20.60
CA ARG A 151 -5.33 2.29 -21.31
C ARG A 151 -3.93 1.67 -21.16
N LEU A 152 -3.52 1.33 -19.93
CA LEU A 152 -2.21 0.73 -19.68
C LEU A 152 -2.06 -0.66 -20.30
N LEU A 153 -3.14 -1.44 -20.36
CA LEU A 153 -3.14 -2.74 -21.03
C LEU A 153 -3.04 -2.59 -22.56
N ALA A 154 -3.72 -1.59 -23.14
CA ALA A 154 -3.62 -1.27 -24.56
C ALA A 154 -2.19 -0.82 -24.93
N GLU A 155 -1.60 0.10 -24.17
CA GLU A 155 -0.21 0.57 -24.38
C GLU A 155 0.78 -0.60 -24.33
N ARG A 156 0.62 -1.55 -23.40
CA ARG A 156 1.47 -2.74 -23.32
C ARG A 156 1.30 -3.70 -24.49
N ALA A 157 0.10 -3.83 -25.04
CA ALA A 157 -0.16 -4.67 -26.20
C ALA A 157 0.51 -4.08 -27.46
N GLU A 158 0.55 -2.76 -27.58
CA GLU A 158 1.23 -2.05 -28.67
C GLU A 158 2.76 -2.17 -28.56
N ASP A 159 3.32 -1.98 -27.35
CA ASP A 159 4.76 -2.13 -27.11
C ASP A 159 5.26 -3.57 -27.29
N GLY A 160 4.43 -4.57 -26.95
CA GLY A 160 4.72 -5.99 -27.12
C GLY A 160 4.54 -6.51 -28.55
N GLY A 161 3.90 -5.75 -29.44
CA GLY A 161 3.58 -6.14 -30.81
C GLY A 161 4.66 -5.87 -31.87
N SER A 162 5.79 -5.22 -31.51
CA SER A 162 6.87 -4.89 -32.46
C SER A 162 8.01 -5.92 -32.55
N ALA A 163 7.84 -7.11 -31.97
CA ALA A 163 8.82 -8.20 -32.03
C ALA A 163 8.25 -9.47 -32.69
N ASP A 164 7.67 -9.35 -33.89
CA ASP A 164 7.43 -10.52 -34.74
C ASP A 164 8.47 -10.60 -35.86
N GLY A 165 9.30 -11.64 -35.77
CA GLY A 165 10.36 -11.95 -36.70
C GLY A 165 9.81 -12.54 -37.98
N SER A 166 9.90 -11.78 -39.07
CA SER A 166 9.79 -12.35 -40.41
C SER A 166 10.88 -13.42 -40.61
N PRO A 167 10.53 -14.67 -40.97
CA PRO A 167 11.53 -15.68 -41.28
C PRO A 167 12.23 -15.28 -42.59
N ARG A 168 13.53 -15.00 -42.52
CA ARG A 168 14.36 -14.84 -43.72
C ARG A 168 14.36 -16.17 -44.47
N SER A 169 13.79 -16.16 -45.67
CA SER A 169 13.86 -17.27 -46.60
C SER A 169 15.31 -17.55 -46.95
N THR A 170 15.82 -18.71 -46.51
CA THR A 170 17.08 -19.24 -47.01
C THR A 170 16.82 -19.83 -48.39
N GLY A 171 17.11 -19.04 -49.42
CA GLY A 171 17.15 -19.49 -50.81
C GLY A 171 18.11 -20.66 -50.97
N GLY A 172 17.62 -21.72 -51.61
CA GLY A 172 18.36 -22.95 -51.87
C GLY A 172 19.57 -22.71 -52.77
N VAL A 173 20.68 -23.36 -52.40
CA VAL A 173 21.84 -23.55 -53.27
C VAL A 173 21.57 -24.79 -54.12
N THR A 174 21.39 -24.60 -55.42
CA THR A 174 21.53 -25.67 -56.41
C THR A 174 22.87 -25.55 -57.12
N ARG A 175 23.65 -26.62 -56.96
CA ARG A 175 24.87 -27.04 -57.68
C ARG A 175 26.16 -26.25 -57.47
#